data_AF-A0A962WH04-F1
#
_entry.id   AF-A0A962WH04-F1
#
_cell.length_a   1.000
_cell.length_b   1.000
_cell.length_c   1.000
_cell.angle_alpha   90.00
_cell.angle_beta   90.00
_cell.angle_gamma   90.00
#
_symmetry.space_group_name_H-M   'P 1'
#
loop_
_entity.id
_entity.type
_entity.pdbx_description
1 polymer ?
#
loop_
_entity_poly.entity_id
_entity_poly.type
_entity_poly.pdbx_seq_one_letter_code
_entity_poly.pdbx_strand_id
1 'polypeptide(L)'
;MICLSGAILSALGVAEQGFAEDSSDPADASQLAALDAIRQMIASGDAGEALQRLDALIQQSPRASEPQLLKGVALTRLGRTDEAVEVFKTVSQQHPQLPEPFNNLAVLYA
;
A
#
# COMPACT_ATOMS: atom_id res chain seq x y z
N MET A 1 20.91 -36.86 -13.38
CA MET A 1 20.68 -35.76 -14.33
C MET A 1 20.90 -34.47 -13.55
N ILE A 2 22.16 -34.03 -13.53
CA ILE A 2 22.64 -32.85 -12.82
C ILE A 2 22.97 -31.84 -13.93
N CYS A 3 22.36 -30.67 -13.91
CA CYS A 3 22.84 -29.53 -14.69
C CYS A 3 23.25 -28.43 -13.72
N LEU A 4 24.57 -28.28 -13.56
CA LEU A 4 25.23 -27.19 -12.88
C LEU A 4 25.84 -26.30 -13.98
N SER A 5 25.40 -25.04 -14.11
CA SER A 5 26.02 -23.96 -14.93
C SER A 5 25.29 -22.65 -14.57
N GLY A 6 25.90 -21.54 -14.17
CA GLY A 6 27.30 -21.13 -14.13
C GLY A 6 27.55 -20.00 -13.12
N ALA A 7 28.81 -19.61 -13.05
CA ALA A 7 29.53 -18.89 -11.99
C ALA A 7 29.27 -17.36 -11.88
N ILE A 8 29.32 -16.79 -10.67
CA ILE A 8 30.34 -15.87 -10.08
C ILE A 8 30.70 -14.62 -10.93
N LEU A 9 30.47 -13.40 -10.40
CA LEU A 9 31.48 -12.32 -10.22
C LEU A 9 30.88 -11.04 -9.60
N SER A 10 31.60 -10.44 -8.64
CA SER A 10 31.28 -9.21 -7.89
C SER A 10 31.61 -7.91 -8.65
N ALA A 11 30.89 -6.80 -8.42
CA ALA A 11 31.43 -5.45 -8.15
C ALA A 11 30.35 -4.33 -8.18
N LEU A 12 30.45 -3.45 -7.17
CA LEU A 12 30.07 -2.03 -7.06
C LEU A 12 29.20 -1.36 -8.16
N GLY A 13 28.04 -0.86 -7.72
CA GLY A 13 27.50 0.46 -8.08
C GLY A 13 26.76 0.60 -9.41
N VAL A 14 25.43 0.55 -9.37
CA VAL A 14 24.55 1.67 -9.77
C VAL A 14 23.24 1.54 -8.97
N ALA A 15 22.81 2.62 -8.33
CA ALA A 15 21.42 2.77 -7.91
C ALA A 15 20.64 3.23 -9.15
N GLU A 16 19.95 2.31 -9.81
CA GLU A 16 18.96 2.65 -10.85
C GLU A 16 17.59 2.22 -10.34
N GLN A 17 16.68 3.18 -10.33
CA GLN A 17 15.30 2.99 -9.94
C GLN A 17 14.64 1.94 -10.83
N GLY A 18 13.90 1.03 -10.20
CA GLY A 18 12.94 0.16 -10.87
C GLY A 18 11.76 -0.04 -9.94
N PHE A 19 10.74 0.82 -10.04
CA PHE A 19 9.37 0.38 -9.80
C PHE A 19 9.03 -0.59 -10.93
N ALA A 20 9.55 -1.81 -10.81
CA ALA A 20 9.13 -2.95 -11.57
C ALA A 20 8.37 -3.84 -10.59
N GLU A 21 7.16 -3.44 -10.24
CA GLU A 21 6.11 -4.44 -9.98
C GLU A 21 5.73 -5.05 -11.33
N ASP A 22 6.68 -5.73 -11.99
CA ASP A 22 6.41 -6.70 -13.04
C ASP A 22 6.14 -8.04 -12.35
N SER A 23 5.15 -8.04 -11.46
CA SER A 23 4.64 -9.26 -10.88
C SER A 23 3.43 -9.67 -11.69
N SER A 24 3.72 -10.44 -12.74
CA SER A 24 2.75 -11.20 -13.52
C SER A 24 2.14 -12.37 -12.71
N ASP A 25 2.11 -12.25 -11.39
CA ASP A 25 1.56 -13.21 -10.46
C ASP A 25 0.06 -12.95 -10.30
N PRO A 26 -0.83 -13.93 -10.57
CA PRO A 26 -2.28 -13.75 -10.44
C PRO A 26 -2.72 -13.30 -9.03
N ALA A 27 -1.89 -13.49 -8.01
CA ALA A 27 -2.12 -12.93 -6.67
C ALA A 27 -2.21 -11.40 -6.67
N ASP A 28 -1.34 -10.72 -7.42
CA ASP A 28 -1.30 -9.25 -7.45
C ASP A 28 -2.46 -8.67 -8.27
N ALA A 29 -2.84 -9.34 -9.37
CA ALA A 29 -4.04 -8.97 -10.12
C ALA A 29 -5.33 -9.11 -9.28
N SER A 30 -5.42 -10.18 -8.47
CA SER A 30 -6.54 -10.36 -7.53
C SER A 30 -6.52 -9.33 -6.40
N GLN A 31 -5.34 -8.94 -5.92
CA GLN A 31 -5.18 -7.95 -4.87
C GLN A 31 -5.51 -6.54 -5.38
N LEU A 32 -5.12 -6.21 -6.62
CA LEU A 32 -5.48 -4.97 -7.28
C LEU A 32 -7.01 -4.84 -7.46
N ALA A 33 -7.66 -5.90 -7.96
CA ALA A 33 -9.11 -5.94 -8.08
C ALA A 33 -9.81 -5.80 -6.72
N ALA A 34 -9.25 -6.38 -5.66
CA ALA A 34 -9.76 -6.21 -4.31
C ALA A 34 -9.64 -4.76 -3.82
N LEU A 35 -8.52 -4.08 -4.11
CA LEU A 35 -8.31 -2.68 -3.75
C LEU A 35 -9.25 -1.74 -4.51
N ASP A 36 -9.54 -2.00 -5.79
CA ASP A 36 -10.53 -1.23 -6.55
C ASP A 36 -11.94 -1.36 -5.98
N ALA A 37 -12.35 -2.57 -5.61
CA ALA A 37 -13.63 -2.78 -4.92
C ALA A 37 -13.68 -2.02 -3.59
N ILE A 38 -12.59 -2.04 -2.82
CA ILE A 38 -12.48 -1.29 -1.56
C ILE A 38 -12.59 0.22 -1.79
N ARG A 39 -11.93 0.78 -2.82
CA ARG A 39 -12.05 2.20 -3.18
C ARG A 39 -13.51 2.58 -3.46
N GLN A 40 -14.23 1.73 -4.18
CA GLN A 40 -15.65 1.93 -4.47
C GLN A 40 -16.49 1.91 -3.19
N MET A 41 -16.25 0.95 -2.29
CA MET A 41 -16.93 0.88 -0.99
C MET A 41 -16.72 2.14 -0.15
N ILE A 42 -15.49 2.64 -0.10
CA ILE A 42 -15.17 3.89 0.60
C ILE A 42 -15.95 5.06 0.00
N ALA A 43 -16.06 5.11 -1.33
CA ALA A 43 -16.78 6.17 -2.05
C ALA A 43 -18.31 6.07 -1.90
N SER A 44 -18.87 4.86 -1.77
CA SER A 44 -20.31 4.62 -1.58
C SER A 44 -20.81 4.81 -0.14
N GLY A 45 -19.90 5.01 0.82
CA GLY A 45 -20.22 5.18 2.24
C GLY A 45 -20.06 3.90 3.07
N ASP A 46 -19.69 2.78 2.45
CA ASP A 46 -19.45 1.49 3.09
C ASP A 46 -18.04 1.38 3.70
N ALA A 47 -17.51 2.51 4.20
CA ALA A 47 -16.14 2.61 4.71
C ALA A 47 -15.87 1.68 5.91
N GLY A 48 -16.89 1.29 6.66
CA GLY A 48 -16.77 0.33 7.77
C GLY A 48 -16.43 -1.09 7.29
N GLU A 49 -17.09 -1.58 6.24
CA GLU A 49 -16.77 -2.89 5.66
C GLU A 49 -15.43 -2.83 4.90
N ALA A 50 -15.15 -1.69 4.24
CA ALA A 50 -13.85 -1.44 3.61
C ALA A 50 -12.69 -1.61 4.59
N LEU A 51 -12.82 -1.11 5.83
CA LEU A 51 -11.80 -1.28 6.87
C LEU A 51 -11.52 -2.75 7.20
N GLN A 52 -12.57 -3.57 7.33
CA GLN A 52 -12.39 -5.00 7.64
C GLN A 52 -11.59 -5.71 6.55
N ARG A 53 -11.88 -5.39 5.28
CA ARG A 53 -11.15 -5.96 4.13
C ARG A 53 -9.70 -5.47 4.08
N LEU A 54 -9.49 -4.19 4.36
CA LEU A 54 -8.15 -3.60 4.41
C LEU A 54 -7.29 -4.21 5.52
N ASP A 55 -7.84 -4.42 6.71
CA ASP A 55 -7.11 -5.06 7.81
C ASP A 55 -6.65 -6.49 7.42
N ALA A 56 -7.48 -7.25 6.69
CA ALA A 56 -7.10 -8.56 6.18
C ALA A 56 -5.97 -8.48 5.13
N LEU A 57 -6.01 -7.51 4.21
CA LEU A 57 -4.95 -7.31 3.22
C LEU A 57 -3.62 -6.88 3.87
N ILE A 58 -3.69 -6.00 4.87
CA ILE A 58 -2.51 -5.53 5.61
C ILE A 58 -1.87 -6.68 6.40
N GLN A 59 -2.66 -7.60 6.96
CA GLN A 59 -2.11 -8.78 7.64
C GLN A 59 -1.34 -9.70 6.68
N GLN A 60 -1.78 -9.82 5.43
CA GLN A 60 -1.10 -10.61 4.41
C GLN A 60 0.17 -9.92 3.89
N SER A 61 0.11 -8.60 3.71
CA SER A 61 1.20 -7.79 3.18
C SER A 61 1.46 -6.54 4.03
N PRO A 62 2.13 -6.66 5.20
CA PRO A 62 2.28 -5.54 6.15
C PRO A 62 3.13 -4.37 5.64
N ARG A 63 3.86 -4.55 4.55
CA ARG A 63 4.72 -3.54 3.91
C ARG A 63 4.10 -2.88 2.67
N ALA A 64 2.91 -3.32 2.26
CA ALA A 64 2.22 -2.71 1.14
C ALA A 64 1.62 -1.37 1.59
N SER A 65 2.07 -0.27 0.98
CA SER A 65 1.66 1.08 1.34
C SER A 65 0.21 1.37 0.95
N GLU A 66 -0.26 0.82 -0.17
CA GLU A 66 -1.57 1.17 -0.73
C GLU A 66 -2.77 0.74 0.14
N PRO A 67 -2.84 -0.51 0.66
CA PRO A 67 -3.88 -0.87 1.63
C PRO A 67 -3.84 0.01 2.90
N GLN A 68 -2.64 0.39 3.37
CA GLN A 68 -2.51 1.27 4.53
C GLN A 68 -3.00 2.69 4.22
N LEU A 69 -2.71 3.21 3.03
CA LEU A 69 -3.21 4.50 2.57
C LEU A 69 -4.74 4.50 2.51
N LEU A 70 -5.34 3.48 1.90
CA LEU A 70 -6.81 3.34 1.84
C LEU A 70 -7.44 3.19 3.22
N LYS A 71 -6.73 2.57 4.19
CA LYS A 71 -7.20 2.51 5.58
C LYS A 71 -7.31 3.90 6.21
N GLY A 72 -6.32 4.77 5.98
CA GLY A 72 -6.40 6.17 6.42
C GLY A 72 -7.57 6.93 5.79
N VAL A 73 -7.83 6.70 4.49
CA VAL A 73 -8.97 7.30 3.79
C VAL A 73 -10.31 6.81 4.35
N ALA A 74 -10.44 5.49 4.57
CA ALA A 74 -11.64 4.91 5.16
C ALA A 74 -11.90 5.43 6.58
N LEU A 75 -10.86 5.52 7.42
CA LEU A 75 -10.95 6.12 8.77
C LEU A 75 -11.42 7.57 8.71
N THR A 76 -10.91 8.35 7.75
CA THR A 76 -11.35 9.73 7.51
C THR A 76 -12.84 9.81 7.17
N ARG A 77 -13.34 8.93 6.28
CA ARG A 77 -14.77 8.87 5.92
C ARG A 77 -15.68 8.51 7.10
N LEU A 78 -15.16 7.76 8.07
CA LEU A 78 -15.87 7.39 9.29
C LEU A 78 -15.77 8.45 10.40
N GLY A 79 -15.08 9.57 10.16
CA GLY A 79 -14.83 10.60 11.19
C GLY A 79 -13.83 10.16 12.27
N ARG A 80 -13.09 9.08 12.05
CA ARG A 80 -12.04 8.55 12.95
C ARG A 80 -10.71 9.24 12.66
N THR A 81 -10.71 10.57 12.76
CA THR A 81 -9.61 11.44 12.29
C THR A 81 -8.27 11.14 12.97
N ASP A 82 -8.25 10.94 14.28
CA ASP A 82 -7.01 10.67 15.02
C ASP A 82 -6.31 9.39 14.53
N GLU A 83 -7.09 8.34 14.27
CA GLU A 83 -6.57 7.09 13.73
C GLU A 83 -6.09 7.23 12.28
N ALA A 84 -6.81 8.03 11.47
CA ALA A 84 -6.39 8.32 10.10
C ALA A 84 -5.04 9.04 10.07
N VAL A 85 -4.85 10.02 10.95
CA VAL A 85 -3.59 10.77 11.09
C VAL A 85 -2.42 9.83 11.41
N GLU A 86 -2.59 8.92 12.37
CA GLU A 86 -1.51 8.00 12.76
C GLU A 86 -1.18 7.00 11.65
N VAL A 87 -2.18 6.56 10.88
CA VAL A 87 -1.94 5.75 9.68
C VAL A 87 -1.14 6.54 8.64
N PHE A 88 -1.55 7.75 8.28
CA PHE A 88 -0.84 8.54 7.27
C PHE A 88 0.57 8.95 7.71
N LYS A 89 0.79 9.25 9.00
CA LYS A 89 2.13 9.43 9.57
C LYS A 89 3.00 8.19 9.41
N THR A 90 2.45 7.02 9.71
CA THR A 90 3.19 5.76 9.55
C THR A 90 3.58 5.52 8.09
N VAL A 91 2.63 5.68 7.16
CA VAL A 91 2.90 5.49 5.73
C VAL A 91 3.91 6.51 5.21
N SER A 92 3.80 7.79 5.60
CA SER A 92 4.78 8.82 5.19
C SER A 92 6.19 8.59 5.75
N GLN A 93 6.32 8.02 6.94
CA GLN A 93 7.63 7.65 7.51
C GLN A 93 8.25 6.45 6.78
N GLN A 94 7.43 5.47 6.40
CA GLN A 94 7.89 4.26 5.71
C GLN A 94 8.16 4.50 4.21
N HIS A 95 7.40 5.42 3.60
CA HIS A 95 7.44 5.72 2.17
C HIS A 95 7.49 7.24 1.93
N PRO A 96 8.60 7.91 2.30
CA PRO A 96 8.72 9.37 2.22
C PRO A 96 8.67 9.93 0.79
N GLN A 97 8.81 9.08 -0.23
CA GLN A 97 8.68 9.43 -1.64
C GLN A 97 7.23 9.47 -2.14
N LEU A 98 6.28 8.90 -1.40
CA LEU A 98 4.86 8.91 -1.77
C LEU A 98 4.24 10.24 -1.35
N PRO A 99 3.71 11.05 -2.27
CA PRO A 99 3.10 12.34 -1.92
C PRO A 99 1.72 12.20 -1.25
N GLU A 100 1.00 11.10 -1.50
CA GLU A 100 -0.40 10.93 -1.08
C GLU A 100 -0.61 11.02 0.45
N PRO A 101 0.18 10.37 1.32
CA PRO A 101 0.02 10.51 2.77
C PRO A 101 0.19 11.95 3.26
N PHE A 102 1.13 12.71 2.69
CA PHE A 102 1.34 14.12 3.06
C PHE A 102 0.18 15.01 2.64
N ASN A 103 -0.35 14.79 1.43
CA ASN A 103 -1.53 15.51 0.95
C ASN A 103 -2.76 15.23 1.84
N ASN A 104 -2.96 13.97 2.24
CA ASN A 104 -4.05 13.61 3.15
C ASN A 104 -3.88 14.24 4.55
N LEU A 105 -2.66 14.24 5.10
CA LEU A 105 -2.37 14.93 6.37
C LEU A 105 -2.64 16.43 6.27
N ALA A 106 -2.27 17.07 5.17
CA ALA A 106 -2.53 18.50 4.95
C ALA A 106 -4.02 18.81 4.96
N VAL A 107 -4.85 17.96 4.34
CA VAL A 107 -6.32 18.11 4.37
C VAL A 107 -6.88 17.93 5.78
N LEU A 108 -6.34 16.99 6.58
CA LEU A 108 -6.82 16.73 7.94
C LEU A 108 -6.43 17.80 8.96
N TYR A 109 -5.38 18.59 8.70
CA TYR A 109 -4.92 19.65 9.59
C TYR A 109 -5.37 21.06 9.21
N ALA A 110 -6.06 21.22 8.08
CA ALA A 110 -6.60 22.51 7.61
C ALA A 110 -7.85 22.92 8.40
#